data_AF-A0A1V0B0I3-F1
#
_entry.id   AF-A0A1V0B0I3-F1
#
_cell.length_a   1.000
_cell.length_b   1.000
_cell.length_c   1.000
_cell.angle_alpha   90.00
_cell.angle_beta   90.00
_cell.angle_gamma   90.00
#
_symmetry.space_group_name_H-M   'P 1'
#
loop_
_entity.id
_entity.type
_entity.pdbx_description
1 polymer ?
#
loop_
_entity_poly.entity_id
_entity_poly.type
_entity_poly.pdbx_seq_one_letter_code
_entity_poly.pdbx_strand_id
1 'polypeptide(L)'
;MDEAPIPNPPLSARERSLLAKLSSAELEAIDSAVLSCTHSRWRKAAMVVSLSMETLSQQYPEFSDVFYAERVRALVGSGKLESQGNLAYMRFSEVRQTHEA
;
A
#
# COMPACT_ATOMS: atom_id res chain seq x y z
N MET A 1 -0.75 20.69 19.18
CA MET A 1 -1.14 21.16 17.85
C MET A 1 -1.64 19.90 17.15
N ASP A 2 -2.96 19.74 17.04
CA ASP A 2 -3.53 18.57 16.36
C ASP A 2 -3.22 18.72 14.87
N GLU A 3 -2.32 17.88 14.36
CA GLU A 3 -1.96 17.87 12.95
C GLU A 3 -3.19 17.43 12.15
N ALA A 4 -3.72 18.34 11.33
CA ALA A 4 -4.86 18.04 10.48
C ALA A 4 -4.52 16.85 9.56
N PRO A 5 -5.40 15.84 9.41
CA PRO A 5 -5.13 14.72 8.54
C PRO A 5 -4.87 15.19 7.10
N ILE A 6 -3.68 14.91 6.59
CA ILE A 6 -3.30 15.20 5.19
C ILE A 6 -3.67 13.98 4.34
N PRO A 7 -4.50 14.14 3.30
CA PRO A 7 -4.84 13.03 2.43
C PRO A 7 -3.62 12.60 1.61
N ASN A 8 -3.55 11.31 1.27
CA ASN A 8 -2.59 10.81 0.32
C ASN A 8 -2.81 11.56 -1.02
N PRO A 9 -1.76 12.13 -1.62
CA PRO A 9 -1.91 12.75 -2.92
C PRO A 9 -2.28 11.70 -3.97
N PRO A 10 -2.87 12.09 -5.11
CA PRO A 10 -3.08 11.14 -6.21
C PRO A 10 -1.73 10.69 -6.78
N LEU A 11 -1.72 9.52 -7.43
CA LEU A 11 -0.56 9.06 -8.20
C LEU A 11 -0.05 10.16 -9.15
N SER A 12 1.26 10.25 -9.34
CA SER A 12 1.80 11.13 -10.38
C SER A 12 1.47 10.58 -11.78
N ALA A 13 1.54 11.43 -12.80
CA ALA A 13 1.38 10.99 -14.19
C ALA A 13 2.44 9.96 -14.60
N ARG A 14 3.66 10.10 -14.06
CA ARG A 14 4.76 9.17 -14.26
C ARG A 14 4.45 7.80 -13.67
N GLU A 15 4.02 7.75 -12.40
CA GLU A 15 3.68 6.48 -11.75
C GLU A 15 2.49 5.79 -12.40
N ARG A 16 1.45 6.55 -12.81
CA ARG A 16 0.34 5.98 -13.61
C ARG A 16 0.83 5.32 -14.89
N SER A 17 1.78 5.95 -15.58
CA SER A 17 2.34 5.43 -16.83
C SER A 17 3.21 4.19 -16.61
N LEU A 18 3.90 4.10 -15.46
CA LEU A 18 4.71 2.94 -15.08
C LEU A 18 3.83 1.78 -14.63
N LEU A 19 2.82 2.04 -13.80
CA LEU A 19 1.80 1.06 -13.42
C LEU A 19 1.12 0.46 -14.65
N ALA A 20 0.78 1.27 -15.65
CA ALA A 20 0.17 0.78 -16.89
C ALA A 20 1.08 -0.12 -17.74
N LYS A 21 2.39 -0.11 -17.48
CA LYS A 21 3.38 -0.97 -18.15
C LYS A 21 3.71 -2.23 -17.37
N LEU A 22 3.38 -2.30 -16.08
CA LEU A 22 3.60 -3.50 -15.28
C LEU A 22 2.74 -4.64 -15.83
N SER A 23 3.37 -5.80 -15.97
CA SER A 23 2.66 -7.05 -16.20
C SER A 23 1.86 -7.46 -14.95
N SER A 24 0.88 -8.35 -15.14
CA SER A 24 0.14 -8.93 -14.00
C SER A 24 1.08 -9.60 -13.00
N ALA A 25 2.10 -10.31 -13.50
CA ALA A 25 3.07 -11.02 -12.66
C ALA A 25 3.91 -10.07 -11.80
N GLU A 26 4.36 -8.94 -12.35
CA GLU A 26 5.08 -7.92 -11.58
C GLU A 26 4.17 -7.26 -10.54
N LEU A 27 2.92 -6.97 -10.90
CA LEU A 27 1.96 -6.39 -9.99
C LEU A 27 1.61 -7.33 -8.83
N GLU A 28 1.48 -8.63 -9.12
CA GLU A 28 1.27 -9.68 -8.13
C GLU A 28 2.50 -9.87 -7.22
N ALA A 29 3.72 -9.73 -7.75
CA ALA A 29 4.94 -9.78 -6.95
C ALA A 29 5.01 -8.59 -5.98
N ILE A 30 4.66 -7.39 -6.45
CA ILE A 30 4.54 -6.19 -5.60
C ILE A 30 3.48 -6.41 -4.51
N ASP A 31 2.29 -6.86 -4.88
CA ASP A 31 1.21 -7.13 -3.93
C ASP A 31 1.60 -8.19 -2.89
N SER A 32 2.34 -9.21 -3.30
CA SER A 32 2.85 -10.25 -2.39
C SER A 32 3.86 -9.69 -1.39
N ALA A 33 4.72 -8.77 -1.82
CA ALA A 33 5.65 -8.06 -0.93
C ALA A 33 4.91 -7.10 0.03
N VAL A 34 3.83 -6.46 -0.42
CA VAL A 34 2.98 -5.66 0.48
C VAL A 34 2.31 -6.56 1.52
N LEU A 35 1.78 -7.72 1.11
CA LEU A 35 1.15 -8.68 2.02
C LEU A 35 2.14 -9.26 3.03
N SER A 36 3.40 -9.51 2.66
CA SER A 36 4.43 -9.99 3.60
C SER A 36 4.77 -8.96 4.68
N CYS A 37 4.52 -7.67 4.41
CA CYS A 37 4.64 -6.58 5.38
C CYS A 37 3.41 -6.44 6.29
N THR A 38 2.42 -7.33 6.20
CA THR A 38 1.21 -7.30 7.04
C THR A 38 1.13 -8.52 7.96
N HIS A 39 0.27 -8.44 8.99
CA HIS A 39 0.07 -9.49 9.98
C HIS A 39 -1.42 -9.60 10.35
N SER A 40 -1.77 -10.63 11.12
CA SER A 40 -3.12 -10.79 11.70
C SER A 40 -3.50 -9.68 12.70
N ARG A 41 -2.52 -8.93 13.22
CA ARG A 41 -2.75 -7.74 14.07
C ARG A 41 -2.75 -6.48 13.22
N TRP A 42 -3.54 -5.50 13.64
CA TRP A 42 -3.59 -4.17 13.04
C TRP A 42 -2.20 -3.51 13.01
N ARG A 43 -1.81 -3.00 11.84
CA ARG A 43 -0.60 -2.20 11.63
C ARG A 43 -0.95 -0.90 10.92
N LYS A 44 -0.23 0.18 11.24
CA LYS A 44 -0.37 1.46 10.53
C LYS A 44 -0.14 1.26 9.03
N ALA A 45 -1.06 1.77 8.21
CA ALA A 45 -0.93 1.68 6.76
C ALA A 45 0.36 2.35 6.28
N ALA A 46 0.72 3.51 6.85
CA ALA A 46 2.01 4.17 6.58
C ALA A 46 3.23 3.28 6.88
N MET A 47 3.19 2.46 7.93
CA MET A 47 4.28 1.54 8.26
C MET A 47 4.38 0.40 7.22
N VAL A 48 3.25 -0.17 6.81
CA VAL A 48 3.21 -1.19 5.75
C VAL A 48 3.75 -0.62 4.43
N VAL A 49 3.37 0.60 4.09
CA VAL A 49 3.87 1.33 2.91
C VAL A 49 5.39 1.50 2.98
N SER A 50 5.92 2.03 4.09
CA SER A 50 7.37 2.24 4.24
C SER A 50 8.17 0.93 4.14
N LEU A 51 7.68 -0.15 4.75
CA LEU A 51 8.36 -1.45 4.68
C LEU A 51 8.30 -2.07 3.28
N SER A 52 7.18 -1.91 2.58
CA SER A 52 7.04 -2.35 1.19
C SER A 52 8.03 -1.61 0.28
N MET A 53 8.14 -0.28 0.44
CA MET A 53 9.11 0.53 -0.29
C MET A 53 10.55 0.09 -0.02
N GLU A 54 10.90 -0.14 1.24
CA GLU A 54 12.25 -0.60 1.60
C GLU A 54 12.56 -1.95 0.95
N THR A 55 11.64 -2.90 1.07
CA THR A 55 11.74 -4.26 0.49
C THR A 55 11.91 -4.24 -1.02
N LEU A 56 11.22 -3.33 -1.71
CA LEU A 56 11.17 -3.27 -3.17
C LEU A 56 12.06 -2.17 -3.78
N SER A 57 12.79 -1.41 -2.96
CA SER A 57 13.56 -0.23 -3.37
C SER A 57 14.56 -0.50 -4.48
N GLN A 58 15.14 -1.70 -4.54
CA GLN A 58 16.10 -2.08 -5.59
C GLN A 58 15.43 -2.48 -6.90
N GLN A 59 14.22 -3.03 -6.84
CA GLN A 59 13.50 -3.54 -8.02
C GLN A 59 12.61 -2.47 -8.64
N TYR A 60 11.99 -1.63 -7.80
CA TYR A 60 11.05 -0.59 -8.23
C TYR A 60 11.34 0.77 -7.57
N PRO A 61 12.53 1.36 -7.78
CA PRO A 61 12.92 2.66 -7.21
C PRO A 61 12.07 3.83 -7.71
N GLU A 62 11.33 3.67 -8.80
CA GLU A 62 10.46 4.69 -9.39
C GLU A 62 9.16 4.98 -8.63
N PHE A 63 8.72 4.07 -7.76
CA PHE A 63 7.41 4.15 -7.11
C PHE A 63 7.52 4.80 -5.73
N SER A 64 6.64 5.78 -5.49
CA SER A 64 6.55 6.47 -4.20
C SER A 64 5.66 5.74 -3.20
N ASP A 65 5.62 6.25 -1.97
CA ASP A 65 4.69 5.84 -0.92
C ASP A 65 3.23 5.85 -1.39
N VAL A 66 2.86 6.79 -2.26
CA VAL A 66 1.51 6.89 -2.85
C VAL A 66 1.15 5.65 -3.65
N PHE A 67 2.10 5.12 -4.44
CA PHE A 67 1.88 3.89 -5.21
C PHE A 67 1.60 2.71 -4.29
N TYR A 68 2.41 2.54 -3.25
CA TYR A 68 2.21 1.44 -2.30
C TYR A 68 0.94 1.62 -1.47
N ALA A 69 0.54 2.86 -1.16
CA ALA A 69 -0.75 3.14 -0.52
C ALA A 69 -1.94 2.73 -1.42
N GLU A 70 -1.86 2.95 -2.73
CA GLU A 70 -2.85 2.45 -3.69
C GLU A 70 -2.86 0.91 -3.77
N ARG A 71 -1.69 0.25 -3.69
CA ARG A 71 -1.64 -1.22 -3.62
C ARG A 71 -2.33 -1.75 -2.36
N VAL A 72 -2.11 -1.13 -1.20
CA VAL A 72 -2.83 -1.47 0.04
C VAL A 72 -4.35 -1.33 -0.14
N ARG A 73 -4.81 -0.23 -0.76
CA ARG A 73 -6.24 -0.04 -1.05
C ARG A 73 -6.80 -1.12 -1.98
N ALA A 74 -6.06 -1.51 -3.01
CA ALA A 74 -6.44 -2.59 -3.92
C ALA A 74 -6.51 -3.96 -3.20
N LEU A 75 -5.57 -4.24 -2.30
CA LEU A 75 -5.57 -5.46 -1.49
C LEU A 75 -6.75 -5.53 -0.51
N VAL A 76 -7.16 -4.37 0.04
CA VAL A 76 -8.39 -4.28 0.85
C VAL A 76 -9.63 -4.47 -0.02
N GLY A 77 -9.69 -3.83 -1.19
CA GLY A 77 -10.80 -3.99 -2.13
C GLY A 77 -10.96 -5.42 -2.67
N SER A 78 -9.89 -6.21 -2.68
CA SER A 78 -9.90 -7.63 -3.06
C SER A 78 -10.08 -8.59 -1.87
N GLY A 79 -10.24 -8.08 -0.65
CA GLY A 79 -10.49 -8.88 0.55
C GLY A 79 -9.26 -9.58 1.14
N LYS A 80 -8.05 -9.34 0.61
CA LYS A 80 -6.81 -9.89 1.17
C LYS A 80 -6.36 -9.18 2.45
N LEU A 81 -6.77 -7.92 2.61
CA LEU A 81 -6.57 -7.13 3.81
C LEU A 81 -7.91 -6.60 4.34
N GLU A 82 -8.02 -6.48 5.65
CA GLU A 82 -9.03 -5.66 6.29
C GLU A 82 -8.44 -4.29 6.62
N SER A 83 -9.29 -3.26 6.66
CA SER A 83 -8.87 -1.90 7.03
C SER A 83 -9.76 -1.31 8.11
N GLN A 84 -9.16 -0.49 8.98
CA GLN A 84 -9.88 0.39 9.89
C GLN A 84 -9.35 1.82 9.77
N GLY A 85 -10.26 2.79 9.86
CA GLY A 85 -9.98 4.19 9.51
C GLY A 85 -10.13 4.46 8.01
N ASN A 86 -9.65 5.62 7.56
CA ASN A 86 -9.77 6.03 6.17
C ASN A 86 -8.42 5.87 5.44
N LEU A 87 -8.34 4.92 4.50
CA LEU A 87 -7.13 4.65 3.71
C LEU A 87 -6.71 5.80 2.79
N ALA A 88 -7.58 6.79 2.56
CA ALA A 88 -7.17 8.05 1.94
C ALA A 88 -6.18 8.84 2.82
N TYR A 89 -5.97 8.44 4.06
CA TYR A 89 -5.05 9.04 5.03
C TYR A 89 -4.18 7.93 5.65
N MET A 90 -3.09 7.52 4.98
CA MET A 90 -2.31 6.33 5.39
C MET A 90 -1.69 6.44 6.80
N ARG A 91 -1.46 7.66 7.30
CA ARG A 91 -0.96 7.90 8.66
C ARG A 91 -2.04 7.73 9.74
N PHE A 92 -3.31 7.75 9.36
CA PHE A 92 -4.48 7.69 10.24
C PHE A 92 -5.35 6.45 9.98
N SER A 93 -4.81 5.45 9.29
CA SER A 93 -5.48 4.18 9.01
C SER A 93 -4.58 2.99 9.31
N GLU A 94 -5.22 1.85 9.53
CA GLU A 94 -4.56 0.59 9.86
C GLU A 94 -5.12 -0.54 9.01
N VAL A 95 -4.27 -1.53 8.76
CA VAL A 95 -4.61 -2.74 8.00
C VAL A 95 -4.14 -3.98 8.73
N ARG A 96 -4.81 -5.10 8.48
CA ARG A 96 -4.38 -6.45 8.90
C ARG A 96 -4.70 -7.45 7.80
N GLN A 97 -4.03 -8.60 7.84
CA GLN A 97 -4.39 -9.73 6.98
C GLN A 97 -5.78 -10.22 7.32
N THR A 98 -6.60 -10.44 6.29
CA THR A 98 -7.84 -11.17 6.44
C THR A 98 -7.47 -12.61 6.77
N HIS A 99 -7.96 -13.14 7.89
CA HIS A 99 -7.92 -14.58 8.08
C HIS A 99 -8.89 -15.20 7.08
N GLU A 100 -8.37 -15.97 6.11
CA GLU A 100 -9.19 -17.03 5.51
C GLU A 100 -9.60 -17.97 6.65
N ALA A 101 -10.91 -18.10 6.84
CA ALA A 101 -11.51 -19.04 7.78
C ALA A 101 -11.43 -20.48 7.23
#